data_AF-A0A931AP94-F1
#
_entry.id   AF-A0A931AP94-F1
#
_cell.length_a   1.000
_cell.length_b   1.000
_cell.length_c   1.000
_cell.angle_alpha   90.00
_cell.angle_beta   90.00
_cell.angle_gamma   90.00
#
_symmetry.space_group_name_H-M   'P 1'
#
loop_
_entity.id
_entity.type
_entity.pdbx_description
1 polymer ?
#
loop_
_entity_poly.entity_id
_entity_poly.type
_entity_poly.pdbx_seq_one_letter_code
_entity_poly.pdbx_strand_id
1 'polypeptide(L)' 'MANKEAQEHEIKGNKLICPICSHEEFWTRETLMNTPGATFLGFDFANKQAKNYICDNCSYIMWFYE' A
#
# COMPACT_ATOMS: atom_id res chain seq x y z
N MET A 1 -1.84 16.91 8.41
CA MET A 1 -1.76 15.75 7.50
C MET A 1 -0.98 16.21 6.29
N ALA A 2 0.28 15.80 6.14
CA ALA A 2 1.08 16.23 4.99
C ALA A 2 0.42 15.68 3.71
N ASN A 3 0.19 16.55 2.72
CA ASN A 3 -0.22 16.13 1.38
C ASN A 3 0.93 15.31 0.79
N LYS A 4 0.93 13.99 1.02
CA LYS A 4 1.86 13.09 0.35
C LYS A 4 1.39 13.00 -1.08
N GLU A 5 2.06 13.68 -2.01
CA GLU A 5 1.83 13.61 -3.45
C GLU A 5 2.03 12.17 -3.98
N ALA A 6 1.41 11.85 -5.11
CA ALA A 6 1.68 10.62 -5.82
C ALA A 6 3.11 10.68 -6.37
N GLN A 7 3.79 9.54 -6.37
CA GLN A 7 5.18 9.45 -6.80
C GLN A 7 5.44 8.12 -7.48
N GLU A 8 6.51 8.06 -8.28
CA GLU A 8 7.01 6.82 -8.83
C GLU A 8 7.62 5.93 -7.75
N HIS A 9 7.53 4.60 -7.94
CA HIS A 9 8.09 3.62 -7.01
C HIS A 9 8.87 2.54 -7.73
N GLU A 10 9.83 1.95 -7.03
CA GLU A 10 10.59 0.80 -7.49
C GLU A 10 10.44 -0.36 -6.50
N ILE A 11 10.18 -1.57 -7.02
CA ILE A 11 10.07 -2.80 -6.24
C ILE A 11 11.11 -3.79 -6.73
N LYS A 12 12.09 -4.08 -5.87
CA LYS A 12 13.20 -5.03 -6.15
C LYS A 12 13.93 -4.74 -7.48
N GLY A 13 14.26 -3.48 -7.78
CA GLY A 13 14.92 -3.14 -9.04
C GLY A 13 13.99 -2.77 -10.20
N ASN A 14 12.67 -2.95 -10.04
CA ASN A 14 11.71 -2.80 -11.14
C ASN A 14 10.80 -1.60 -10.91
N LYS A 15 10.68 -0.73 -11.92
CA LYS A 15 9.71 0.37 -11.90
C LYS A 15 8.30 -0.19 -11.75
N LEU A 16 7.54 0.38 -10.83
CA LEU A 16 6.15 0.01 -10.61
C LEU A 16 5.28 0.65 -11.69
N ILE A 17 4.53 -0.18 -12.43
CA ILE A 17 3.64 0.25 -13.52
C ILE A 17 2.25 -0.30 -13.25
N CYS A 18 1.23 0.55 -13.40
CA CYS A 18 -0.14 0.13 -13.19
C CYS A 18 -0.55 -0.89 -14.25
N PRO A 19 -0.97 -2.12 -13.87
CA PRO A 19 -1.34 -3.14 -14.85
C PRO A 19 -2.66 -2.85 -15.57
N ILE A 20 -3.40 -1.82 -15.13
CA ILE A 20 -4.70 -1.44 -15.71
C ILE A 20 -4.58 -0.30 -16.72
N CYS A 21 -3.77 0.73 -16.43
CA CYS A 21 -3.68 1.93 -17.27
C CYS A 21 -2.25 2.35 -17.64
N SER A 22 -1.24 1.56 -17.29
CA SER A 22 0.19 1.83 -17.54
C SER A 22 0.76 3.11 -16.92
N HIS A 23 0.01 3.77 -16.01
CA HIS A 23 0.49 4.92 -15.25
C HIS A 23 1.54 4.53 -14.20
N GLU A 24 2.37 5.50 -13.79
CA GLU A 24 3.61 5.25 -13.05
C GLU A 24 3.67 5.94 -11.67
N GLU A 25 2.69 6.80 -11.35
CA GLU A 25 2.61 7.49 -10.05
C GLU A 25 1.54 6.88 -9.14
N PHE A 26 1.88 6.74 -7.85
CA PHE A 26 1.04 6.07 -6.87
C PHE A 26 1.06 6.77 -5.51
N TRP A 27 -0.11 6.81 -4.88
CA TRP A 27 -0.23 7.10 -3.45
C TRP A 27 0.19 5.88 -2.63
N THR A 28 1.00 6.08 -1.60
CA THR A 28 1.41 5.01 -0.68
C THR A 28 0.55 4.99 0.57
N ARG A 29 0.03 3.81 0.93
CA ARG A 29 -0.76 3.60 2.14
C ARG A 29 -0.42 2.28 2.83
N GLU A 30 -0.27 2.31 4.14
CA GLU A 30 -0.20 1.09 4.97
C GLU A 30 -1.61 0.70 5.44
N THR A 31 -1.92 -0.60 5.41
CA THR A 31 -3.19 -1.14 5.91
C THR A 31 -2.91 -2.31 6.84
N LEU A 32 -3.47 -2.23 8.05
CA LEU A 32 -3.43 -3.33 8.99
C LEU A 32 -4.32 -4.47 8.48
N MET A 33 -3.80 -5.69 8.46
CA MET A 33 -4.54 -6.88 7.99
C MET A 33 -5.20 -7.68 9.12
N ASN A 34 -5.27 -7.14 10.33
CA ASN A 34 -5.85 -7.82 11.47
C ASN A 34 -7.39 -7.75 11.50
N THR A 35 -8.02 -8.76 12.09
CA THR A 35 -9.44 -8.71 12.46
C THR A 35 -9.65 -7.72 13.61
N PRO A 36 -10.76 -6.96 13.63
CA PRO A 36 -11.04 -5.96 14.66
C PRO A 36 -10.94 -6.45 16.12
N GLY A 37 -11.08 -7.76 16.36
CA GLY A 37 -10.98 -8.38 17.70
C GLY A 37 -9.56 -8.71 18.19
N ALA A 38 -8.55 -8.73 17.31
CA ALA A 38 -7.17 -9.07 17.68
C ALA A 38 -6.44 -7.92 18.38
N THR A 39 -6.80 -6.67 18.07
CA THR A 39 -6.25 -5.47 18.71
C THR A 39 -6.65 -5.36 20.19
N PHE A 40 -7.79 -5.95 20.59
CA PHE A 40 -8.27 -5.90 21.99
C PHE A 40 -7.52 -6.84 22.95
N LEU A 41 -6.70 -7.78 22.44
CA LEU A 41 -6.00 -8.79 23.26
C LEU A 41 -4.49 -8.53 23.42
N GLY A 42 -4.00 -7.32 23.07
CA GLY A 42 -2.61 -6.91 23.37
C GLY A 42 -1.52 -7.57 22.52
N PHE A 43 -1.87 -8.17 21.38
CA PHE A 43 -0.91 -8.78 20.44
C PHE A 43 -0.52 -7.83 19.31
N ASP A 44 -0.15 -6.58 19.63
CA ASP A 44 0.22 -5.58 18.62
C ASP A 44 1.52 -5.91 17.87
N PHE A 45 2.36 -6.80 18.43
CA PHE A 45 3.65 -7.18 17.85
C PHE A 45 3.55 -8.18 16.68
N ALA A 46 2.38 -8.79 16.46
CA ALA A 46 2.17 -9.83 15.43
C ALA A 46 1.36 -9.33 14.22
N ASN A 47 1.07 -8.03 14.15
CA ASN A 47 0.22 -7.47 13.12
C ASN A 47 0.96 -7.42 11.76
N LYS A 48 0.58 -8.34 10.89
CA LYS A 48 0.92 -8.34 9.47
C LYS A 48 0.36 -7.08 8.82
N GLN A 49 1.19 -6.33 8.11
CA GLN A 49 0.77 -5.09 7.45
C GLN A 49 0.85 -5.30 5.94
N ALA A 50 -0.08 -4.69 5.22
CA ALA A 50 0.03 -4.57 3.79
C ALA A 50 0.46 -3.16 3.42
N LYS A 51 1.48 -3.06 2.58
CA LYS A 51 1.82 -1.84 1.87
C LYS A 51 1.02 -1.77 0.58
N ASN A 52 0.36 -0.64 0.35
CA ASN A 52 -0.49 -0.42 -0.80
C ASN A 52 0.05 0.70 -1.66
N TYR A 53 0.05 0.46 -2.96
CA TYR A 53 0.28 1.48 -3.97
C TYR A 53 -1.00 1.68 -4.76
N ILE A 54 -1.59 2.85 -4.63
CA ILE A 54 -2.87 3.22 -5.23
C ILE A 54 -2.57 4.12 -6.43
N CYS A 55 -2.88 3.67 -7.64
CA CYS A 55 -2.67 4.45 -8.86
C CYS A 55 -3.46 5.75 -8.77
N ASP A 56 -2.79 6.88 -8.94
CA ASP A 56 -3.43 8.20 -8.86
C ASP A 56 -4.33 8.53 -10.06
N ASN A 57 -4.13 7.84 -11.19
CA ASN A 57 -4.91 8.00 -12.42
C ASN A 57 -6.19 7.14 -12.42
N CYS A 58 -6.11 5.84 -12.11
CA CYS A 58 -7.25 4.91 -12.21
C CYS A 58 -7.72 4.30 -10.88
N SER A 59 -7.12 4.66 -9.75
CA SER A 59 -7.44 4.14 -8.41
C SER A 59 -7.24 2.63 -8.20
N TYR A 60 -6.59 1.92 -9.13
CA TYR A 60 -6.23 0.51 -8.92
C TYR A 60 -5.25 0.37 -7.74
N ILE A 61 -5.50 -0.60 -6.87
CA ILE A 61 -4.73 -0.81 -5.63
C ILE A 61 -3.90 -2.09 -5.77
N MET A 62 -2.58 -1.95 -5.68
CA MET A 62 -1.66 -3.09 -5.57
C MET A 62 -1.30 -3.32 -4.11
N TRP A 63 -1.54 -4.55 -3.64
CA TRP A 63 -1.29 -4.98 -2.27
C TRP A 63 0.01 -5.75 -2.19
N PHE A 64 0.91 -5.30 -1.32
CA PHE A 64 2.15 -5.96 -0.99
C PHE A 64 2.09 -6.39 0.46
N TYR A 65 2.23 -7.69 0.70
CA TYR A 65 2.27 -8.25 2.03
C TYR A 65 3.69 -8.09 2.59
N GLU A 66 3.82 -7.46 3.75
CA GLU A 66 5.09 -7.20 4.45
C GLU A 66 5.10 -7.84 5.85
#